data_AF-A0A7Y9SY97-F1
#
_entry.id   AF-A0A7Y9SY97-F1
#
_cell.length_a   1.000
_cell.length_b   1.000
_cell.length_c   1.000
_cell.angle_alpha   90.00
_cell.angle_beta   90.00
_cell.angle_gamma   90.00
#
_symmetry.space_group_name_H-M   'P 1'
#
loop_
_entity.id
_entity.type
_entity.pdbx_description
1 polymer ?
#
loop_
_entity_poly.entity_id
_entity_poly.type
_entity_poly.pdbx_seq_one_letter_code
_entity_poly.pdbx_strand_id
1 'polypeptide(L)'
;MPAWLLALIMSATPVEPPTRQVHTCLVDGARHYQSTPCQGLTERIREMPPPADTWANDIHIESLRQELQARRRAGAAPTRQKRPKRPRAPPASGVRGALITVHTDPVKCAAARRQRETAYKKAGQRPSLALSRQMDDRVHDACR
;
A
#
# COMPACT_ATOMS: atom_id res chain seq x y z
N MET A 1 0.79 -59.56 -31.52
CA MET A 1 0.84 -58.22 -30.89
C MET A 1 1.00 -58.45 -29.38
N PRO A 2 2.19 -58.23 -28.78
CA PRO A 2 2.47 -58.71 -27.43
C PRO A 2 1.79 -57.84 -26.37
N ALA A 3 1.13 -58.49 -25.41
CA ALA A 3 0.30 -57.94 -24.34
C ALA A 3 1.07 -57.11 -23.27
N TRP A 4 2.32 -56.72 -23.54
CA TRP A 4 3.20 -56.02 -22.60
C TRP A 4 3.11 -54.49 -22.69
N LEU A 5 2.30 -53.95 -23.60
CA LEU A 5 2.08 -52.50 -23.76
C LEU A 5 1.04 -51.91 -22.78
N LEU A 6 0.39 -52.73 -21.95
CA LEU A 6 -0.71 -52.30 -21.06
C LEU A 6 -0.29 -52.03 -19.60
N ALA A 7 0.97 -52.26 -19.21
CA ALA A 7 1.39 -52.15 -17.81
C ALA A 7 1.95 -50.78 -17.39
N LEU A 8 2.02 -49.79 -18.29
CA LEU A 8 2.67 -48.48 -18.05
C LEU A 8 1.67 -47.32 -17.84
N ILE A 9 0.51 -47.60 -17.25
CA ILE A 9 -0.48 -46.57 -16.83
C ILE A 9 -0.62 -46.59 -15.29
N MET A 10 0.51 -46.74 -14.58
CA MET A 10 0.56 -46.53 -13.13
C MET A 10 0.67 -45.04 -12.83
N SER A 11 -0.50 -44.44 -12.59
CA SER A 11 -0.73 -43.38 -11.59
C SER A 11 0.25 -42.22 -11.54
N ALA A 12 0.06 -41.23 -12.42
CA ALA A 12 0.46 -39.86 -12.14
C ALA A 12 -0.53 -39.27 -11.10
N THR A 13 -0.30 -39.51 -9.80
CA THR A 13 -1.00 -38.76 -8.75
C THR A 13 -0.45 -37.33 -8.76
N PRO A 14 -1.29 -36.29 -8.87
CA PRO A 14 -0.83 -34.92 -8.69
C PRO A 14 -0.30 -34.79 -7.25
N VAL A 15 1.01 -34.61 -7.10
CA VAL A 15 1.61 -34.26 -5.82
C VAL A 15 1.25 -32.80 -5.56
N GLU A 16 0.26 -32.57 -4.70
CA GLU A 16 -0.03 -31.21 -4.25
C GLU A 16 1.15 -30.69 -3.42
N PRO A 17 1.72 -29.53 -3.77
CA PRO A 17 2.80 -28.95 -3.00
C PRO A 17 2.33 -28.65 -1.55
N PRO A 18 3.19 -28.90 -0.54
CA PRO A 18 2.80 -28.74 0.85
C PRO A 18 2.43 -27.29 1.16
N THR A 19 1.35 -27.10 1.90
CA THR A 19 0.92 -25.80 2.43
C THR A 19 2.03 -25.25 3.33
N ARG A 20 2.33 -23.96 3.18
CA ARG A 20 3.38 -23.29 3.97
C ARG A 20 2.74 -22.55 5.13
N GLN A 21 3.20 -22.81 6.35
CA GLN A 21 2.78 -22.06 7.53
C GLN A 21 3.61 -20.78 7.67
N VAL A 22 2.94 -19.67 7.96
CA VAL A 22 3.55 -18.37 8.27
C VAL A 22 3.15 -17.99 9.70
N HIS A 23 4.14 -17.90 10.56
CA HIS A 23 4.01 -17.48 11.95
C HIS A 23 4.22 -15.96 12.04
N THR A 24 3.30 -15.29 12.71
CA THR A 24 3.41 -13.88 13.08
C THR A 24 3.90 -13.82 14.53
N CYS A 25 5.16 -13.47 14.70
CA CYS A 25 5.84 -13.37 15.99
C CYS A 25 5.84 -11.93 16.49
N LEU A 26 5.68 -11.75 17.80
CA LEU A 26 5.82 -10.45 18.44
C LEU A 26 7.20 -10.36 19.10
N VAL A 27 8.04 -9.45 18.62
CA VAL A 27 9.37 -9.18 19.15
C VAL A 27 9.44 -7.69 19.46
N ASP A 28 9.65 -7.32 20.72
CA ASP A 28 9.72 -5.92 21.19
C ASP A 28 8.51 -5.05 20.77
N GLY A 29 7.32 -5.66 20.73
CA GLY A 29 6.09 -5.00 20.29
C GLY A 29 5.94 -4.85 18.77
N ALA A 30 6.92 -5.30 17.98
CA ALA A 30 6.87 -5.34 16.53
C ALA A 30 6.45 -6.73 16.02
N ARG A 31 5.70 -6.75 14.89
CA ARG A 31 5.30 -7.99 14.22
C ARG A 31 6.37 -8.44 13.22
N HIS A 32 6.85 -9.66 13.38
CA HIS A 32 7.76 -10.34 12.47
C HIS A 32 7.07 -11.55 11.85
N TYR A 33 7.19 -11.72 10.54
CA TYR A 33 6.60 -12.85 9.81
C TYR A 33 7.69 -13.82 9.42
N GLN A 34 7.53 -15.11 9.73
CA GLN A 34 8.52 -16.15 9.46
C GLN A 34 7.87 -17.50 9.17
N SER A 35 8.57 -18.36 8.43
CA SER A 35 8.10 -19.71 8.09
C SER A 35 8.42 -20.76 9.16
N THR A 36 9.21 -20.39 10.16
CA THR A 36 9.54 -21.24 11.31
C THR A 36 8.74 -20.81 12.52
N PRO A 37 8.45 -21.71 13.47
CA PRO A 37 7.79 -21.34 14.73
C PRO A 37 8.53 -20.22 15.46
N CYS A 38 7.78 -19.32 16.10
CA CYS A 38 8.36 -18.25 16.90
C CYS A 38 9.10 -18.84 18.10
N GLN A 39 10.27 -18.29 18.44
CA GLN A 39 10.95 -18.63 19.70
C GLN A 39 10.19 -18.10 20.92
N GLY A 40 9.41 -17.03 20.73
CA GLY A 40 8.61 -16.39 21.78
C GLY A 40 7.13 -16.34 21.42
N LEU A 41 6.50 -15.21 21.73
CA LEU A 41 5.06 -15.04 21.60
C LEU A 41 4.61 -15.08 20.14
N THR A 42 3.81 -16.10 19.80
CA THR A 42 3.16 -16.22 18.50
C THR A 42 1.80 -15.55 18.57
N GLU A 43 1.60 -14.50 17.79
CA GLU A 43 0.30 -13.82 17.70
C GLU A 43 -0.67 -14.60 16.81
N ARG A 44 -0.17 -15.14 15.69
CA ARG A 44 -1.01 -15.84 14.71
C ARG A 44 -0.19 -16.80 13.86
N ILE A 45 -0.77 -17.96 13.54
CA ILE A 45 -0.27 -18.87 12.51
C ILE A 45 -1.26 -18.84 11.35
N ARG A 46 -0.76 -18.74 10.12
CA ARG A 46 -1.57 -18.78 8.89
C ARG A 46 -1.02 -19.83 7.95
N GLU A 47 -1.89 -20.63 7.38
CA GLU A 47 -1.56 -21.48 6.25
C GLU A 47 -1.66 -20.64 4.97
N MET A 48 -0.60 -20.69 4.16
CA MET A 48 -0.58 -20.10 2.84
C MET A 48 -0.72 -21.20 1.79
N PRO A 49 -1.53 -20.94 0.74
CA PRO A 49 -1.53 -21.80 -0.41
C PRO A 49 -0.13 -21.85 -1.03
N PRO A 50 0.18 -22.91 -1.77
CA PRO A 50 1.42 -22.97 -2.53
C PRO A 50 1.54 -21.73 -3.45
N PRO A 51 2.76 -21.20 -3.64
CA PRO A 51 2.96 -20.07 -4.52
C PRO A 51 2.50 -20.45 -5.93
N ALA A 52 1.77 -19.55 -6.59
CA ALA A 52 1.45 -19.70 -8.01
C ALA A 52 2.75 -19.51 -8.80
N ASP A 53 3.34 -20.60 -9.26
CA ASP A 53 4.58 -20.61 -10.05
C ASP A 53 4.28 -20.21 -11.49
N THR A 54 4.09 -18.91 -11.70
CA THR A 54 3.77 -18.33 -13.00
C THR A 54 4.69 -17.14 -13.24
N TRP A 55 5.13 -16.99 -14.49
CA TRP A 55 5.97 -15.86 -14.90
C TRP A 55 5.34 -14.49 -14.55
N ALA A 56 4.01 -14.38 -14.65
CA ALA A 56 3.29 -13.16 -14.27
C ALA A 56 3.45 -12.83 -12.78
N ASN A 57 3.45 -13.85 -11.91
CA ASN A 57 3.68 -13.67 -10.48
C ASN A 57 5.12 -13.21 -10.22
N ASP A 58 6.11 -13.81 -10.88
CA ASP A 58 7.52 -13.42 -10.72
C ASP A 58 7.76 -11.95 -11.09
N ILE A 59 7.24 -11.52 -12.24
CA ILE A 59 7.30 -10.12 -12.67
C ILE A 59 6.63 -9.20 -11.65
N HIS A 60 5.48 -9.62 -11.11
CA HIS A 60 4.76 -8.84 -10.11
C HIS A 60 5.57 -8.70 -8.80
N ILE A 61 6.12 -9.80 -8.27
CA ILE A 61 6.93 -9.80 -7.06
C ILE A 61 8.19 -8.94 -7.24
N GLU A 62 8.83 -9.02 -8.41
CA GLU A 62 10.00 -8.19 -8.70
C GLU A 62 9.66 -6.70 -8.77
N SER A 63 8.51 -6.34 -9.36
CA SER A 63 8.04 -4.96 -9.37
C SER A 63 7.82 -4.39 -7.97
N LEU A 64 7.27 -5.20 -7.05
CA LEU A 64 7.08 -4.81 -5.64
C LEU A 64 8.42 -4.62 -4.93
N ARG A 65 9.41 -5.48 -5.17
CA ARG A 65 10.76 -5.33 -4.60
C ARG A 65 11.41 -4.02 -5.03
N GLN A 66 11.33 -3.69 -6.32
CA GLN A 66 11.86 -2.44 -6.87
C GLN A 66 11.17 -1.22 -6.26
N GLU A 67 9.83 -1.25 -6.13
CA GLU A 67 9.08 -0.16 -5.50
C GLU A 67 9.49 0.03 -4.02
N LEU A 68 9.57 -1.05 -3.25
CA LEU A 68 10.01 -0.99 -1.85
C LEU A 68 11.43 -0.46 -1.73
N GLN A 69 12.33 -0.86 -2.62
CA GLN A 69 13.70 -0.35 -2.64
C GLN A 69 13.75 1.14 -2.97
N ALA A 70 12.97 1.61 -3.95
CA ALA A 70 12.85 3.02 -4.28
C ALA A 70 12.30 3.85 -3.10
N ARG A 71 11.27 3.35 -2.42
CA ARG A 71 10.72 3.98 -1.20
C ARG A 71 11.75 4.06 -0.08
N ARG A 72 12.51 2.99 0.16
CA ARG A 72 13.59 2.99 1.16
C ARG A 72 14.67 4.03 0.83
N ARG A 73 15.08 4.14 -0.43
CA ARG A 73 16.04 5.17 -0.88
C ARG A 73 15.49 6.58 -0.72
N ALA A 74 14.22 6.81 -1.04
CA ALA A 74 13.57 8.11 -0.86
C ALA A 74 13.43 8.50 0.62
N GLY A 75 13.15 7.54 1.51
CA GLY A 75 13.10 7.76 2.96
C GLY A 75 14.48 7.90 3.63
N ALA A 76 15.51 7.28 3.07
CA ALA A 76 16.90 7.38 3.54
C ALA A 76 17.64 8.62 3.00
N ALA A 77 17.10 9.28 1.96
CA ALA A 77 17.61 10.57 1.54
C ALA A 77 17.48 11.55 2.72
N PRO A 78 18.54 12.25 3.13
CA PRO A 78 18.42 13.25 4.18
C PRO A 78 17.35 14.23 3.72
N THR A 79 16.25 14.29 4.46
CA THR A 79 15.27 15.35 4.26
C THR A 79 16.04 16.64 4.48
N ARG A 80 16.43 17.31 3.40
CA ARG A 80 16.83 18.71 3.46
C ARG A 80 15.58 19.40 3.95
N GLN A 81 15.47 19.54 5.27
CA GLN A 81 14.39 20.24 5.93
C GLN A 81 14.36 21.61 5.25
N LYS A 82 13.43 21.78 4.30
CA LYS A 82 13.13 23.10 3.78
C LYS A 82 12.60 23.84 4.99
N ARG A 83 13.49 24.61 5.61
CA ARG A 83 13.19 25.52 6.71
C ARG A 83 11.88 26.19 6.33
N PRO A 84 10.78 25.99 7.07
CA PRO A 84 9.49 26.52 6.67
C PRO A 84 9.67 28.03 6.53
N LYS A 85 9.41 28.54 5.32
CA LYS A 85 9.49 29.97 5.06
C LYS A 85 8.38 30.60 5.90
N ARG A 86 8.76 31.15 7.06
CA ARG A 86 7.86 31.80 8.02
C ARG A 86 6.88 32.69 7.23
N PRO A 87 5.57 32.41 7.25
CA PRO A 87 4.61 33.33 6.67
C PRO A 87 4.70 34.63 7.48
N ARG A 88 4.92 35.75 6.79
CA ARG A 88 4.77 37.08 7.40
C ARG A 88 3.28 37.23 7.72
N ALA A 89 2.92 37.05 8.99
CA ALA A 89 1.55 37.27 9.43
C ALA A 89 1.22 38.77 9.34
N PRO A 90 0.08 39.16 8.73
CA PRO A 90 -0.45 40.50 8.94
C PRO A 90 -0.91 40.66 10.41
N PRO A 91 -0.89 41.88 10.98
CA PRO A 91 -1.36 42.10 12.35
C PRO A 91 -2.88 41.90 12.39
N ALA A 92 -3.33 40.84 13.06
CA ALA A 92 -4.75 40.65 13.37
C ALA A 92 -5.01 41.14 14.79
N SER A 93 -5.63 42.31 14.90
CA SER A 93 -6.39 42.69 16.10
C SER A 93 -7.67 41.85 16.16
N GLY A 94 -8.07 41.44 17.37
CA GLY A 94 -9.36 40.81 17.63
C GLY A 94 -9.27 39.35 18.09
N VAL A 95 -9.43 39.17 19.41
CA VAL A 95 -9.88 37.99 20.17
C VAL A 95 -9.84 36.63 19.44
N ARG A 96 -8.85 35.80 19.81
CA ARG A 96 -8.74 34.40 19.37
C ARG A 96 -9.41 33.46 20.37
N GLY A 97 -10.65 33.05 20.09
CA GLY A 97 -11.16 31.78 20.58
C GLY A 97 -10.38 30.63 19.92
N ALA A 98 -10.05 29.58 20.67
CA ALA A 98 -9.34 28.42 20.14
C ALA A 98 -10.25 27.63 19.18
N LEU A 99 -10.19 27.96 17.89
CA LEU A 99 -10.78 27.13 16.84
C LEU A 99 -9.84 25.95 16.59
N ILE A 100 -10.29 24.73 16.90
CA ILE A 100 -9.61 23.51 16.45
C ILE A 100 -9.83 23.43 14.94
N THR A 101 -8.93 24.02 14.16
CA THR A 101 -8.97 23.89 12.71
C THR A 101 -8.50 22.49 12.33
N VAL A 102 -9.41 21.65 11.83
CA VAL A 102 -9.13 20.29 11.35
C VAL A 102 -8.12 20.29 10.17
N HIS A 103 -7.94 21.44 9.52
CA HIS A 103 -7.07 21.61 8.36
C HIS A 103 -6.03 22.71 8.59
N THR A 104 -4.80 22.46 8.12
CA THR A 104 -3.67 23.41 8.17
C THR A 104 -3.96 24.72 7.42
N ASP A 105 -4.72 24.65 6.32
CA ASP A 105 -5.20 25.81 5.56
C ASP A 105 -6.63 25.54 5.03
N PRO A 106 -7.67 26.09 5.69
CA PRO A 106 -9.06 25.81 5.31
C PRO A 106 -9.43 26.37 3.93
N VAL A 107 -8.77 27.45 3.49
CA VAL A 107 -9.05 28.09 2.20
C VAL A 107 -8.51 27.23 1.06
N LYS A 108 -7.29 26.70 1.19
CA LYS A 108 -6.73 25.78 0.19
C LYS A 108 -7.51 24.47 0.09
N CYS A 109 -7.89 23.90 1.23
CA CYS A 109 -8.69 22.68 1.25
C CYS A 109 -10.05 22.87 0.54
N ALA A 110 -10.74 24.00 0.81
CA ALA A 110 -11.98 24.34 0.12
C ALA A 110 -11.79 24.56 -1.39
N ALA A 111 -10.70 25.22 -1.80
CA ALA A 111 -10.37 25.41 -3.22
C ALA A 111 -10.12 24.09 -3.95
N ALA A 112 -9.39 23.15 -3.34
CA ALA A 112 -9.13 21.83 -3.92
C ALA A 112 -10.41 21.01 -4.09
N ARG A 113 -11.33 21.07 -3.11
CA ARG A 113 -12.66 20.41 -3.22
C ARG A 113 -13.48 20.96 -4.39
N ARG A 114 -13.52 22.29 -4.56
CA ARG A 114 -14.18 22.92 -5.71
C ARG A 114 -13.56 22.48 -7.04
N GLN A 115 -12.24 22.37 -7.11
CA GLN A 115 -11.57 21.86 -8.31
C GLN A 115 -12.01 20.43 -8.65
N ARG A 116 -12.09 19.52 -7.67
CA ARG A 116 -12.62 18.16 -7.87
C ARG A 116 -14.03 18.18 -8.43
N GLU A 117 -14.92 18.97 -7.85
CA GLU A 117 -16.30 19.11 -8.36
C GLU A 117 -16.33 19.61 -9.80
N THR A 118 -15.52 20.61 -10.16
CA THR A 118 -15.44 21.10 -11.54
C THR A 118 -14.87 20.04 -12.50
N ALA A 119 -13.91 19.24 -12.05
CA ALA A 119 -13.35 18.14 -12.84
C ALA A 119 -14.38 17.04 -13.09
N TYR A 120 -15.18 16.68 -12.07
CA TYR A 120 -16.25 15.69 -12.21
C TYR A 120 -17.39 16.20 -13.09
N LYS A 121 -17.76 17.48 -12.97
CA LYS A 121 -18.73 18.10 -13.89
C LYS A 121 -18.26 18.05 -15.35
N LYS A 122 -16.96 18.30 -15.61
CA LYS A 122 -16.37 18.20 -16.95
C LYS A 122 -16.30 16.75 -17.47
N ALA A 123 -16.11 15.78 -16.59
CA ALA A 123 -15.98 14.37 -16.96
C ALA A 123 -17.34 13.66 -17.16
N GLY A 124 -18.45 14.28 -16.77
CA GLY A 124 -19.80 13.72 -16.92
C GLY A 124 -20.16 12.70 -15.84
N GLN A 125 -21.16 11.84 -16.11
CA GLN A 125 -21.77 10.95 -15.10
C GLN A 125 -20.81 9.93 -14.48
N ARG A 126 -19.70 9.57 -15.15
CA ARG A 126 -18.77 8.53 -14.69
C ARG A 126 -17.32 8.98 -14.92
N PRO A 127 -16.74 9.77 -14.02
CA PRO A 127 -15.32 10.10 -14.09
C PRO A 127 -14.47 8.81 -14.06
N SER A 128 -13.40 8.77 -14.85
CA SER A 128 -12.51 7.61 -14.87
C SER A 128 -11.84 7.41 -13.51
N LEU A 129 -11.48 6.15 -13.18
CA LEU A 129 -10.80 5.83 -11.92
C LEU A 129 -9.49 6.63 -11.76
N ALA A 130 -8.73 6.79 -12.84
CA ALA A 130 -7.50 7.57 -12.86
C ALA A 130 -7.76 9.05 -12.53
N LEU A 131 -8.82 9.65 -13.09
CA LEU A 131 -9.20 11.02 -12.80
C LEU A 131 -9.65 11.18 -11.34
N SER A 132 -10.48 10.26 -10.85
CA SER A 132 -10.93 10.27 -9.45
C SER A 132 -9.74 10.24 -8.50
N ARG A 133 -8.82 9.30 -8.72
CA ARG A 133 -7.64 9.14 -7.86
C ARG A 133 -6.75 10.38 -7.86
N GLN A 134 -6.49 10.96 -9.03
CA GLN A 134 -5.72 12.19 -9.13
C GLN A 134 -6.37 13.35 -8.36
N MET A 135 -7.70 13.49 -8.41
CA MET A 135 -8.39 14.56 -7.67
C MET A 135 -8.41 14.30 -6.16
N ASP A 136 -8.52 13.04 -5.75
CA ASP A 136 -8.50 12.67 -4.33
C ASP A 136 -7.12 12.90 -3.71
N ASP A 137 -6.03 12.54 -4.42
CA ASP A 137 -4.66 12.82 -3.98
C ASP A 137 -4.43 14.34 -3.81
N ARG A 138 -4.92 15.16 -4.77
CA ARG A 138 -4.84 16.63 -4.68
C ARG A 138 -5.61 17.21 -3.49
N VAL A 139 -6.79 16.68 -3.20
CA VAL A 139 -7.58 17.11 -2.03
C VAL A 139 -6.89 16.69 -0.74
N HIS A 140 -6.35 15.47 -0.69
CA HIS A 140 -5.60 14.99 0.46
C HIS A 140 -4.40 15.88 0.78
N ASP A 141 -3.57 16.19 -0.23
CA ASP A 141 -2.39 17.05 -0.07
C ASP A 141 -2.74 18.48 0.36
N ALA A 142 -3.89 19.00 -0.06
CA ALA A 142 -4.33 20.35 0.29
C ALA A 142 -5.01 20.44 1.67
N CYS A 143 -5.55 19.35 2.19
CA CYS A 143 -6.32 19.31 3.43
C CYS A 143 -5.55 18.73 4.62
N ARG A 144 -4.37 18.15 4.39
CA ARG A 144 -3.41 17.72 5.43
C ARG A 144 -2.65 18.92 6.00
#